data_AF-A0A2J6MQT1-F1
#
_entry.id   AF-A0A2J6MQT1-F1
#
_cell.length_a   1.000
_cell.length_b   1.000
_cell.length_c   1.000
_cell.angle_alpha   90.00
_cell.angle_beta   90.00
_cell.angle_gamma   90.00
#
_symmetry.space_group_name_H-M   'P 1'
#
loop_
_entity.id
_entity.type
_entity.pdbx_description
1 polymer ?
#
loop_
_entity_poly.entity_id
_entity_poly.type
_entity_poly.pdbx_seq_one_letter_code
_entity_poly.pdbx_strand_id
1 'polypeptide(L)'
;MRDAFDGATSNLQLAKMVVQLTRSVIVTTNYDRVLEQALSAIGEASVELLTAGEENARLIRAQSNGQRALLKVHGDIRLPTTWILSAKQYDANYGLGIPDMKLPLPRKLRHIFEHGSILFLGCSLVGDRTLRVFENLVAEAGLANVPRHFAILEAPKSPVDLVAHNARLANLSIDVIWYPNGAHEYVQLLISELLERIV
;
A
#
# COMPACT_ATOMS: atom_id res chain seq x y z
N MET A 1 -19.40 -8.76 8.51
CA MET A 1 -18.15 -8.28 7.87
C MET A 1 -18.41 -7.91 6.41
N ARG A 2 -18.87 -8.85 5.57
CA ARG A 2 -19.20 -8.55 4.15
C ARG A 2 -20.17 -7.38 3.97
N ASP A 3 -21.27 -7.36 4.71
CA ASP A 3 -22.28 -6.30 4.58
C ASP A 3 -21.78 -4.90 4.98
N ALA A 4 -20.72 -4.82 5.80
CA ALA A 4 -20.12 -3.55 6.21
C ALA A 4 -19.09 -3.01 5.19
N PHE A 5 -18.53 -3.87 4.34
CA PHE A 5 -17.40 -3.53 3.44
C PHE A 5 -17.69 -3.76 1.94
N ASP A 6 -18.79 -4.41 1.56
CA ASP A 6 -19.21 -4.63 0.15
C ASP A 6 -20.26 -3.59 -0.32
N GLY A 7 -20.51 -2.56 0.50
CA GLY A 7 -21.45 -1.48 0.18
C GLY A 7 -20.96 -0.53 -0.92
N ALA A 8 -21.91 0.09 -1.62
CA ALA A 8 -21.60 1.19 -2.53
C ALA A 8 -21.08 2.40 -1.73
N THR A 9 -19.94 2.95 -2.14
CA THR A 9 -19.34 4.09 -1.44
C THR A 9 -20.04 5.38 -1.88
N SER A 10 -20.62 6.12 -0.94
CA SER A 10 -21.41 7.33 -1.21
C SER A 10 -20.55 8.50 -1.71
N ASN A 11 -19.27 8.57 -1.33
CA ASN A 11 -18.33 9.57 -1.83
C ASN A 11 -17.01 8.91 -2.27
N LEU A 12 -16.77 8.89 -3.58
CA LEU A 12 -15.56 8.34 -4.20
C LEU A 12 -14.52 9.41 -4.54
N GLN A 13 -14.73 10.69 -4.19
CA GLN A 13 -13.89 11.78 -4.69
C GLN A 13 -12.41 11.60 -4.32
N LEU A 14 -12.12 11.35 -3.04
CA LEU A 14 -10.74 11.11 -2.60
C LEU A 14 -10.16 9.85 -3.22
N ALA A 15 -10.94 8.77 -3.31
CA ALA A 15 -10.50 7.52 -3.91
C ALA A 15 -10.17 7.69 -5.41
N LYS A 16 -10.96 8.49 -6.15
CA LYS A 16 -10.67 8.87 -7.54
C LYS A 16 -9.34 9.59 -7.65
N MET A 17 -9.12 10.58 -6.78
CA MET A 17 -7.86 11.31 -6.73
C MET A 17 -6.67 10.38 -6.46
N VAL A 18 -6.80 9.45 -5.50
CA VAL A 18 -5.77 8.43 -5.20
C VAL A 18 -5.45 7.58 -6.42
N VAL A 19 -6.46 7.02 -7.10
CA VAL A 19 -6.21 6.17 -8.27
C VAL A 19 -5.70 6.99 -9.47
N GLN A 20 -5.85 8.31 -9.49
CA GLN A 20 -5.29 9.17 -10.53
C GLN A 20 -3.79 9.48 -10.33
N LEU A 21 -3.26 9.34 -9.11
CA LEU A 21 -1.85 9.67 -8.79
C LEU A 21 -0.83 8.81 -9.53
N THR A 22 -1.18 7.58 -9.94
CA THR A 22 -0.22 6.66 -10.56
C THR A 22 -0.87 5.80 -11.61
N ARG A 23 -0.37 5.79 -12.86
CA ARG A 23 -0.81 4.85 -13.91
C ARG A 23 -0.27 3.42 -13.72
N SER A 24 0.57 3.20 -12.72
CA SER A 24 1.19 1.89 -12.42
C SER A 24 0.36 1.10 -11.39
N VAL A 25 1.02 0.19 -10.68
CA VAL A 25 0.43 -0.70 -9.67
C VAL A 25 -0.02 0.10 -8.43
N ILE A 26 -1.23 -0.20 -7.96
CA ILE A 26 -1.78 0.24 -6.68
C ILE A 26 -1.80 -0.96 -5.74
N VAL A 27 -1.34 -0.80 -4.51
CA VAL A 27 -1.29 -1.86 -3.50
C VAL A 27 -2.14 -1.44 -2.31
N THR A 28 -2.99 -2.34 -1.81
CA THR A 28 -3.84 -2.10 -0.66
C THR A 28 -3.94 -3.33 0.24
N THR A 29 -4.04 -3.11 1.55
CA THR A 29 -4.42 -4.13 2.53
C THR A 29 -5.92 -4.16 2.79
N ASN A 30 -6.69 -3.21 2.24
CA ASN A 30 -8.13 -3.13 2.43
C ASN A 30 -8.86 -4.22 1.62
N TYR A 31 -9.93 -4.75 2.21
CA TYR A 31 -10.78 -5.78 1.59
C TYR A 31 -11.91 -5.17 0.75
N ASP A 32 -12.35 -3.96 1.10
CA ASP A 32 -13.46 -3.25 0.44
C ASP A 32 -13.17 -2.96 -1.04
N ARG A 33 -14.18 -2.45 -1.75
CA ARG A 33 -14.10 -2.21 -3.19
C ARG A 33 -14.02 -0.73 -3.58
N VAL A 34 -13.56 0.13 -2.67
CA VAL A 34 -13.54 1.58 -2.88
C VAL A 34 -12.65 1.95 -4.07
N LEU A 35 -11.46 1.34 -4.18
CA LEU A 35 -10.51 1.62 -5.25
C LEU A 35 -11.00 1.09 -6.61
N GLU A 36 -11.64 -0.07 -6.63
CA GLU A 36 -12.25 -0.66 -7.83
C GLU A 36 -13.41 0.20 -8.33
N GLN A 37 -14.26 0.69 -7.41
CA GLN A 37 -15.33 1.63 -7.73
C GLN A 37 -14.77 2.95 -8.28
N ALA A 38 -13.69 3.48 -7.68
CA ALA A 38 -13.03 4.69 -8.16
C ALA A 38 -12.43 4.50 -9.56
N LEU A 39 -11.73 3.39 -9.81
CA LEU A 39 -11.18 3.02 -11.12
C LEU A 39 -12.28 2.92 -12.18
N SER A 40 -13.37 2.21 -11.86
CA SER A 40 -14.52 2.10 -12.76
C SER A 40 -15.13 3.48 -13.06
N ALA A 41 -15.23 4.35 -12.07
CA ALA A 41 -15.81 5.68 -12.21
C ALA A 41 -14.93 6.67 -13.00
N ILE A 42 -13.66 6.35 -13.25
CA ILE A 42 -12.77 7.10 -14.17
C ILE A 42 -12.57 6.39 -15.52
N GLY A 43 -13.38 5.37 -15.82
CA GLY A 43 -13.34 4.63 -17.10
C GLY A 43 -12.34 3.48 -17.16
N GLU A 44 -11.75 3.08 -16.04
CA GLU A 44 -10.73 2.02 -15.95
C GLU A 44 -11.24 0.76 -15.24
N ALA A 45 -12.42 0.27 -15.63
CA ALA A 45 -13.03 -0.90 -14.98
C ALA A 45 -12.31 -2.23 -15.25
N SER A 46 -11.45 -2.29 -16.28
CA SER A 46 -10.75 -3.51 -16.71
C SER A 46 -9.35 -3.67 -16.09
N VAL A 47 -9.05 -2.93 -15.01
CA VAL A 47 -7.76 -3.05 -14.32
C VAL A 47 -7.56 -4.45 -13.78
N GLU A 48 -6.34 -4.95 -13.92
CA GLU A 48 -5.97 -6.26 -13.43
C GLU A 48 -6.01 -6.31 -11.89
N LEU A 49 -6.95 -7.10 -11.34
CA LEU A 49 -7.04 -7.36 -9.92
C LEU A 49 -6.13 -8.54 -9.55
N LEU A 50 -5.31 -8.34 -8.52
CA LEU A 50 -4.38 -9.32 -7.97
C LEU A 50 -4.59 -9.47 -6.46
N THR A 51 -4.32 -10.65 -5.94
CA THR A 51 -4.38 -11.04 -4.53
C THR A 51 -3.08 -11.72 -4.12
N ALA A 52 -2.89 -11.97 -2.83
CA ALA A 52 -1.67 -12.61 -2.30
C ALA A 52 -1.34 -13.94 -3.00
N GLY A 53 -2.34 -14.80 -3.22
CA GLY A 53 -2.14 -16.17 -3.71
C GLY A 53 -1.85 -16.32 -5.20
N GLU A 54 -2.06 -15.27 -6.00
CA GLU A 54 -1.81 -15.33 -7.45
C GLU A 54 -0.32 -15.25 -7.81
N GLU A 55 0.04 -15.71 -9.01
CA GLU A 55 1.43 -15.74 -9.47
C GLU A 55 2.07 -14.34 -9.56
N ASN A 56 3.34 -14.24 -9.13
CA ASN A 56 4.09 -12.99 -9.16
C ASN A 56 4.33 -12.48 -10.58
N ALA A 57 4.36 -13.35 -11.60
CA ALA A 57 4.64 -12.98 -12.99
C ALA A 57 3.69 -11.90 -13.52
N ARG A 58 2.42 -11.93 -13.10
CA ARG A 58 1.40 -10.94 -13.49
C ARG A 58 1.72 -9.56 -12.92
N LEU A 59 2.07 -9.50 -11.63
CA LEU A 59 2.50 -8.26 -10.98
C LEU A 59 3.79 -7.70 -11.61
N ILE A 60 4.80 -8.56 -11.79
CA ILE A 60 6.10 -8.17 -12.37
C ILE A 60 5.88 -7.59 -13.76
N ARG A 61 5.04 -8.23 -14.58
CA ARG A 61 4.66 -7.73 -15.91
C ARG A 61 3.98 -6.38 -15.82
N ALA A 62 3.01 -6.22 -14.91
CA ALA A 62 2.30 -4.97 -14.74
C ALA A 62 3.26 -3.83 -14.37
N GLN A 63 4.13 -4.06 -13.38
CA GLN A 63 5.12 -3.09 -12.93
C GLN A 63 6.14 -2.74 -14.02
N SER A 64 6.70 -3.75 -14.71
CA SER A 64 7.72 -3.54 -15.74
C SER A 64 7.21 -2.82 -16.98
N ASN A 65 5.94 -3.04 -17.35
CA ASN A 65 5.32 -2.42 -18.52
C ASN A 65 4.63 -1.08 -18.19
N GLY A 66 4.70 -0.61 -16.94
CA GLY A 66 3.93 0.54 -16.49
C GLY A 66 2.41 0.35 -16.63
N GLN A 67 1.94 -0.90 -16.64
CA GLN A 67 0.52 -1.23 -16.74
C GLN A 67 -0.12 -1.14 -15.36
N ARG A 68 -1.35 -0.64 -15.34
CA ARG A 68 -2.13 -0.52 -14.12
C ARG A 68 -2.60 -1.88 -13.63
N ALA A 69 -2.37 -2.15 -12.35
CA ALA A 69 -2.92 -3.29 -11.62
C ALA A 69 -3.29 -2.87 -10.19
N LEU A 70 -4.24 -3.56 -9.59
CA LEU A 70 -4.62 -3.40 -8.19
C LEU A 70 -4.29 -4.68 -7.42
N LEU A 71 -3.30 -4.62 -6.52
CA LEU A 71 -2.95 -5.71 -5.63
C LEU A 71 -3.64 -5.53 -4.26
N LYS A 72 -4.54 -6.45 -3.93
CA LYS A 72 -5.17 -6.57 -2.61
C LYS A 72 -4.43 -7.61 -1.77
N VAL A 73 -3.53 -7.13 -0.92
CA VAL A 73 -2.57 -7.93 -0.15
C VAL A 73 -3.28 -8.91 0.79
N HIS A 74 -4.33 -8.47 1.48
CA HIS A 74 -5.04 -9.32 2.43
C HIS A 74 -6.30 -9.97 1.85
N GLY A 75 -6.56 -9.82 0.55
CA GLY A 75 -7.66 -10.44 -0.15
C GLY A 75 -8.81 -9.49 -0.49
N ASP A 76 -9.86 -10.04 -1.09
CA ASP A 76 -11.02 -9.30 -1.58
C ASP A 76 -12.29 -9.67 -0.81
N ILE A 77 -13.11 -8.70 -0.42
CA ILE A 77 -14.33 -8.92 0.36
C ILE A 77 -15.33 -9.89 -0.30
N ARG A 78 -15.30 -10.02 -1.63
CA ARG A 78 -16.16 -10.95 -2.40
C ARG A 78 -15.55 -12.34 -2.56
N LEU A 79 -14.28 -12.52 -2.23
CA LEU A 79 -13.55 -13.78 -2.33
C LEU A 79 -13.02 -14.21 -0.95
N PRO A 80 -13.86 -14.73 -0.04
CA PRO A 80 -13.44 -15.10 1.31
C PRO A 80 -12.26 -16.07 1.39
N THR A 81 -12.06 -16.89 0.36
CA THR A 81 -10.93 -17.81 0.23
C THR A 81 -9.57 -17.10 0.14
N THR A 82 -9.56 -15.81 -0.19
CA THR A 82 -8.34 -14.98 -0.32
C THR A 82 -7.99 -14.22 0.95
N TRP A 83 -8.85 -14.26 1.98
CA TRP A 83 -8.68 -13.43 3.17
C TRP A 83 -7.48 -13.82 4.01
N ILE A 84 -6.71 -12.81 4.43
CA ILE A 84 -5.67 -12.91 5.46
C ILE A 84 -6.10 -12.04 6.63
N LEU A 85 -6.69 -12.65 7.67
CA LEU A 85 -7.30 -11.92 8.79
C LEU A 85 -6.86 -12.47 10.14
N SER A 86 -6.89 -13.79 10.32
CA SER A 86 -6.50 -14.44 11.56
C SER A 86 -4.98 -14.56 11.69
N ALA A 87 -4.48 -14.63 12.92
CA ALA A 87 -3.05 -14.87 13.18
C ALA A 87 -2.51 -16.09 12.41
N LYS A 88 -3.29 -17.18 12.36
CA LYS A 88 -2.95 -18.39 11.60
C LYS A 88 -2.81 -18.12 10.09
N GLN A 89 -3.71 -17.33 9.51
CA GLN A 89 -3.60 -16.96 8.09
C GLN A 89 -2.40 -16.05 7.85
N TYR A 90 -2.15 -15.09 8.74
CA TYR A 90 -0.96 -14.26 8.67
C TYR A 90 0.32 -15.12 8.76
N ASP A 91 0.39 -16.09 9.67
CA ASP A 91 1.53 -17.00 9.82
C ASP A 91 1.73 -17.86 8.57
N ALA A 92 0.64 -18.39 8.00
CA ALA A 92 0.70 -19.20 6.79
C ALA A 92 1.13 -18.40 5.55
N ASN A 93 0.88 -17.10 5.51
CA ASN A 93 1.17 -16.26 4.34
C ASN A 93 2.45 -15.42 4.46
N TYR A 94 2.83 -15.01 5.67
CA TYR A 94 4.03 -14.20 5.91
C TYR A 94 5.17 -14.99 6.56
N GLY A 95 4.89 -16.10 7.23
CA GLY A 95 5.85 -16.80 8.10
C GLY A 95 5.59 -16.54 9.59
N LEU A 96 6.23 -17.35 10.44
CA LEU A 96 6.08 -17.33 11.90
C LEU A 96 6.90 -16.19 12.51
N GLY A 97 6.31 -14.99 12.56
CA GLY A 97 6.90 -13.80 13.20
C GLY A 97 7.97 -13.08 12.37
N ILE A 98 8.78 -13.82 11.62
CA ILE A 98 9.76 -13.32 10.64
C ILE A 98 9.26 -13.61 9.23
N PRO A 99 9.37 -12.66 8.28
CA PRO A 99 9.05 -12.90 6.88
C PRO A 99 9.77 -14.13 6.29
N ASP A 100 9.00 -15.08 5.76
CA ASP A 100 9.54 -16.23 5.02
C ASP A 100 9.54 -15.94 3.51
N MET A 101 10.71 -15.65 2.96
CA MET A 101 10.90 -15.36 1.53
C MET A 101 10.71 -16.58 0.62
N LYS A 102 10.38 -17.77 1.15
CA LYS A 102 9.89 -18.91 0.34
C LYS A 102 8.41 -18.79 0.03
N LEU A 103 7.66 -18.02 0.83
CA LEU A 103 6.23 -17.83 0.64
C LEU A 103 5.94 -16.81 -0.48
N PRO A 104 4.84 -16.97 -1.24
CA PRO A 104 4.51 -16.08 -2.35
C PRO A 104 4.38 -14.61 -1.97
N LEU A 105 3.72 -14.32 -0.83
CA LEU A 105 3.37 -12.96 -0.45
C LEU A 105 4.58 -12.10 -0.03
N PRO A 106 5.49 -12.54 0.87
CA PRO A 106 6.74 -11.84 1.16
C PRO A 106 7.58 -11.57 -0.08
N ARG A 107 7.70 -12.55 -0.99
CA ARG A 107 8.41 -12.36 -2.28
C ARG A 107 7.77 -11.28 -3.14
N LYS A 108 6.43 -11.28 -3.21
CA LYS A 108 5.65 -10.31 -3.98
C LYS A 108 5.85 -8.90 -3.45
N LEU A 109 5.71 -8.73 -2.14
CA LEU A 109 5.92 -7.45 -1.46
C LEU A 109 7.35 -6.95 -1.62
N ARG A 110 8.34 -7.84 -1.42
CA ARG A 110 9.75 -7.52 -1.64
C ARG A 110 10.01 -6.99 -3.05
N HIS A 111 9.47 -7.64 -4.08
CA HIS A 111 9.62 -7.18 -5.45
C HIS A 111 9.10 -5.75 -5.67
N ILE A 112 7.93 -5.42 -5.10
CA ILE A 112 7.33 -4.07 -5.16
C ILE A 112 8.27 -3.05 -4.52
N PHE A 113 8.79 -3.35 -3.33
CA PHE A 113 9.69 -2.46 -2.61
C PHE A 113 11.04 -2.29 -3.32
N GLU A 114 11.57 -3.34 -3.93
CA GLU A 114 12.87 -3.28 -4.63
C GLU A 114 12.83 -2.54 -5.97
N HIS A 115 11.71 -2.60 -6.69
CA HIS A 115 11.64 -2.18 -8.10
C HIS A 115 10.70 -0.99 -8.35
N GLY A 116 10.27 -0.29 -7.30
CA GLY A 116 9.34 0.83 -7.41
C GLY A 116 9.49 1.86 -6.31
N SER A 117 9.20 3.12 -6.63
CA SER A 117 8.98 4.15 -5.61
C SER A 117 7.51 4.09 -5.20
N ILE A 118 7.25 4.04 -3.89
CA ILE A 118 5.90 3.85 -3.34
C ILE A 118 5.50 5.12 -2.60
N LEU A 119 4.27 5.55 -2.81
CA LEU A 119 3.61 6.55 -1.98
C LEU A 119 2.64 5.84 -1.02
N PHE A 120 2.95 5.84 0.27
CA PHE A 120 2.12 5.30 1.32
C PHE A 120 1.05 6.31 1.75
N LEU A 121 -0.22 5.89 1.70
CA LEU A 121 -1.40 6.69 2.04
C LEU A 121 -2.32 5.91 2.97
N GLY A 122 -2.89 6.57 3.98
CA GLY A 122 -3.89 5.97 4.86
C GLY A 122 -3.38 4.82 5.73
N CYS A 123 -2.07 4.73 5.95
CA CYS A 123 -1.46 3.74 6.84
C CYS A 123 -0.52 4.42 7.84
N SER A 124 -0.43 3.90 9.06
CA SER A 124 0.45 4.46 10.09
C SER A 124 1.93 4.08 9.88
N LEU A 125 2.20 3.10 9.01
CA LEU A 125 3.49 2.44 8.86
C LEU A 125 4.04 1.92 10.19
N VAL A 126 3.20 1.39 11.08
CA VAL A 126 3.63 0.80 12.36
C VAL A 126 3.11 -0.63 12.49
N GLY A 127 4.00 -1.57 12.80
CA GLY A 127 3.64 -2.90 13.31
C GLY A 127 2.99 -3.88 12.33
N ASP A 128 2.76 -3.51 11.07
CA ASP A 128 2.17 -4.41 10.06
C ASP A 128 3.19 -5.42 9.51
N ARG A 129 2.76 -6.65 9.19
CA ARG A 129 3.65 -7.68 8.63
C ARG A 129 4.20 -7.31 7.25
N THR A 130 3.46 -6.51 6.49
CA THR A 130 3.91 -5.96 5.20
C THR A 130 5.13 -5.06 5.39
N LEU A 131 5.14 -4.26 6.46
CA LEU A 131 6.30 -3.43 6.78
C LEU A 131 7.48 -4.26 7.26
N ARG A 132 7.26 -5.35 8.01
CA ARG A 132 8.35 -6.25 8.39
C ARG A 132 9.07 -6.88 7.20
N VAL A 133 8.35 -7.17 6.11
CA VAL A 133 8.97 -7.62 4.84
C VAL A 133 9.91 -6.53 4.32
N PHE A 134 9.50 -5.26 4.39
CA PHE A 134 10.30 -4.14 3.94
C PHE A 134 11.52 -3.88 4.84
N GLU A 135 11.34 -3.91 6.17
CA GLU A 135 12.43 -3.82 7.14
C GLU A 135 13.48 -4.91 6.92
N ASN A 136 13.04 -6.14 6.64
CA ASN A 136 13.93 -7.25 6.31
C ASN A 136 14.69 -7.03 5.00
N LEU A 137 14.01 -6.51 3.96
CA LEU A 137 14.66 -6.12 2.70
C LEU A 137 15.76 -5.08 2.94
N VAL A 138 15.47 -3.99 3.65
CA VAL A 138 16.44 -2.91 3.89
C VAL A 138 17.63 -3.43 4.69
N ALA A 139 17.40 -4.30 5.68
CA ALA A 139 18.46 -4.93 6.45
C ALA A 139 19.38 -5.84 5.60
N GLU A 140 18.82 -6.54 4.61
CA GLU A 140 19.58 -7.45 3.74
C GLU A 140 20.28 -6.71 2.58
N ALA A 141 19.56 -5.85 1.86
CA ALA A 141 20.06 -5.15 0.68
C ALA A 141 20.93 -3.94 1.05
N GLY A 142 20.73 -3.37 2.24
CA GLY A 142 21.33 -2.10 2.64
C GLY A 142 20.58 -0.90 2.07
N LEU A 143 20.47 0.17 2.86
CA LEU A 143 19.68 1.36 2.55
C LEU A 143 20.01 1.99 1.17
N ALA A 144 21.28 2.01 0.78
CA ALA A 144 21.72 2.58 -0.50
C ALA A 144 21.23 1.83 -1.74
N ASN A 145 20.78 0.59 -1.58
CA ASN A 145 20.29 -0.26 -2.67
C ASN A 145 18.75 -0.35 -2.70
N VAL A 146 18.07 0.38 -1.81
CA VAL A 146 16.61 0.43 -1.75
C VAL A 146 16.13 1.74 -2.38
N PRO A 147 15.13 1.70 -3.29
CA PRO A 147 14.54 2.91 -3.85
C PRO A 147 14.07 3.88 -2.77
N ARG A 148 13.98 5.16 -3.15
CA ARG A 148 13.37 6.17 -2.31
C ARG A 148 11.84 6.03 -2.36
N HIS A 149 11.20 5.98 -1.20
CA HIS A 149 9.75 5.92 -1.04
C HIS A 149 9.23 7.16 -0.30
N PHE A 150 7.92 7.36 -0.32
CA PHE A 150 7.27 8.54 0.23
C PHE A 150 6.04 8.15 1.05
N ALA A 151 5.67 8.95 2.04
CA ALA A 151 4.45 8.78 2.80
C ALA A 151 3.78 10.12 3.11
N ILE A 152 2.45 10.14 3.16
CA ILE A 152 1.68 11.26 3.72
C ILE A 152 1.05 10.77 5.02
N LEU A 153 1.54 11.28 6.15
CA LEU A 153 1.17 10.79 7.48
C LEU A 153 0.69 11.91 8.40
N GLU A 154 -0.17 11.54 9.33
CA GLU A 154 -0.58 12.42 10.43
C GLU A 154 0.59 12.64 11.37
N ALA A 155 0.89 13.90 11.70
CA ALA A 155 1.93 14.24 12.65
C ALA A 155 1.61 13.67 14.04
N PRO A 156 2.57 13.00 14.70
CA PRO A 156 2.46 12.67 16.10
C PRO A 156 2.24 13.94 16.94
N LYS A 157 1.48 13.83 18.03
CA LYS A 157 1.22 14.95 18.94
C LYS A 157 2.49 15.42 19.66
N SER A 158 3.43 14.51 19.88
CA SER A 158 4.68 14.77 20.59
C SER A 158 5.81 15.06 19.59
N PRO A 159 6.59 16.15 19.78
CA PRO A 159 7.80 16.38 19.02
C PRO A 159 8.82 15.24 19.14
N VAL A 160 8.88 14.58 20.31
CA VAL A 160 9.78 13.43 20.53
C VAL A 160 9.38 12.26 19.64
N ASP A 161 8.08 11.98 19.54
CA ASP A 161 7.57 10.92 18.68
C ASP A 161 7.79 11.27 17.20
N LEU A 162 7.61 12.53 16.81
CA LEU A 162 7.92 12.99 15.45
C LEU A 162 9.38 12.74 15.08
N VAL A 163 10.34 13.06 15.96
CA VAL A 163 11.76 12.77 15.73
C VAL A 163 12.01 11.27 15.63
N ALA A 164 11.43 10.47 16.53
CA ALA A 164 11.58 9.01 16.50
C ALA A 164 11.01 8.39 15.22
N HIS A 165 9.84 8.86 14.77
CA HIS A 165 9.21 8.43 13.53
C HIS A 165 10.05 8.81 12.31
N ASN A 166 10.57 10.04 12.24
CA ASN A 166 11.46 10.48 11.17
C ASN A 166 12.71 9.62 11.09
N ALA A 167 13.39 9.38 12.23
CA ALA A 167 14.58 8.55 12.27
C ALA A 167 14.29 7.12 11.78
N ARG A 168 13.19 6.51 12.25
CA ARG A 168 12.79 5.17 11.84
C ARG A 168 12.48 5.07 10.34
N LEU A 169 11.73 6.02 9.79
CA LEU A 169 11.30 6.00 8.39
C LEU A 169 12.44 6.36 7.43
N ALA A 170 13.35 7.26 7.84
CA ALA A 170 14.59 7.53 7.11
C ALA A 170 15.47 6.27 6.99
N ASN A 171 15.55 5.45 8.05
CA ASN A 171 16.22 4.15 8.04
C ASN A 171 15.54 3.10 7.13
N LEU A 172 14.40 3.43 6.53
CA LEU A 172 13.69 2.61 5.55
C LEU A 172 13.59 3.30 4.18
N SER A 173 14.38 4.36 3.93
CA SER A 173 14.33 5.14 2.68
C SER A 173 12.95 5.74 2.40
N ILE A 174 12.19 6.08 3.45
CA ILE A 174 10.86 6.70 3.36
C ILE A 174 10.95 8.15 3.81
N ASP A 175 10.63 9.08 2.91
CA ASP A 175 10.39 10.48 3.28
C ASP A 175 8.93 10.73 3.56
N VAL A 176 8.68 11.51 4.62
CA VAL A 176 7.33 11.76 5.09
C VAL A 176 6.95 13.21 4.89
N ILE A 177 5.77 13.42 4.34
CA ILE A 177 5.04 14.68 4.40
C ILE A 177 4.06 14.57 5.57
N TRP A 178 4.30 15.38 6.60
CA TRP A 178 3.46 15.40 7.79
C TRP A 178 2.33 16.42 7.65
N TYR A 179 1.09 15.99 7.91
CA TYR A 179 -0.04 16.91 8.10
C TYR A 179 -0.41 17.03 9.58
N PRO A 180 -1.06 18.13 10.02
CA PRO A 180 -1.38 18.35 11.43
C PRO A 180 -2.24 17.23 12.04
N ASN A 181 -2.03 16.94 13.31
CA ASN A 181 -2.79 15.92 14.03
C ASN A 181 -4.30 16.19 13.97
N GLY A 182 -5.09 15.17 13.61
CA GLY A 182 -6.54 15.24 13.43
C GLY A 182 -7.02 15.94 12.15
N ALA A 183 -6.13 16.55 11.37
CA ALA A 183 -6.48 17.36 10.20
C ALA A 183 -6.45 16.54 8.90
N HIS A 184 -7.27 15.49 8.81
CA HIS A 184 -7.26 14.56 7.67
C HIS A 184 -7.70 15.20 6.34
N GLU A 185 -8.35 16.37 6.37
CA GLU A 185 -8.67 17.17 5.19
C GLU A 185 -7.42 17.56 4.38
N TYR A 186 -6.26 17.65 5.03
CA TYR A 186 -4.98 17.93 4.36
C TYR A 186 -4.57 16.81 3.41
N VAL A 187 -5.01 15.58 3.62
CA VAL A 187 -4.72 14.47 2.68
C VAL A 187 -5.30 14.79 1.31
N GLN A 188 -6.54 15.28 1.26
CA GLN A 188 -7.17 15.66 0.00
C GLN A 188 -6.45 16.85 -0.65
N LEU A 189 -6.08 17.87 0.14
CA LEU A 189 -5.33 19.03 -0.37
C LEU A 189 -3.98 18.61 -0.97
N LEU A 190 -3.19 17.83 -0.22
CA LEU A 190 -1.89 17.35 -0.67
C LEU A 190 -2.00 16.51 -1.94
N ILE A 191 -3.00 15.63 -2.04
CA ILE A 191 -3.22 14.83 -3.26
C ILE A 191 -3.64 15.73 -4.43
N SER A 192 -4.46 16.76 -4.20
CA SER A 192 -4.83 17.73 -5.24
C SER A 192 -3.60 18.41 -5.82
N GLU A 193 -2.72 18.92 -4.94
CA GLU A 193 -1.46 19.58 -5.32
C GLU A 193 -0.52 18.64 -6.10
N LEU A 194 -0.48 17.36 -5.73
CA LEU A 194 0.30 16.36 -6.46
C LEU A 194 -0.28 16.10 -7.86
N LEU A 195 -1.61 16.02 -7.98
CA LEU A 195 -2.26 15.79 -9.27
C LEU A 195 -2.05 16.95 -10.25
N GLU A 196 -2.07 18.20 -9.76
CA GLU A 196 -1.79 19.39 -10.58
C GLU A 196 -0.38 19.40 -11.19
N ARG A 197 0.55 18.63 -10.62
CA ARG A 197 1.94 18.51 -11.11
C ARG A 197 2.17 17.31 -12.02
N ILE A 198 1.20 16.40 -12.14
CA ILE A 198 1.27 15.18 -12.96
C ILE A 198 0.64 15.42 -14.35
N VAL A 199 -0.22 16.43 -14.47
CA VAL A 199 -0.82 16.90 -15.74
C VAL A 199 0.16 17.80 -16.50
#